data_AF-A0A9P1HQV5-F1
#
_entry.id   AF-A0A9P1HQV5-F1
#
_cell.length_a   1.000
_cell.length_b   1.000
_cell.length_c   1.000
_cell.angle_alpha   90.00
_cell.angle_beta   90.00
_cell.angle_gamma   90.00
#
_symmetry.space_group_name_H-M   'P 1'
#
loop_
_entity.id
_entity.type
_entity.pdbx_description
1 polymer ?
#
loop_
_entity_poly.entity_id
_entity_poly.type
_entity_poly.pdbx_seq_one_letter_code
_entity_poly.pdbx_strand_id
1 'polypeptide(L)'
;MFQNITSTIVVSNTIYFKGLGFVIACCLVFYGSVTVLVNVLSVNNSRQAVLTSANKSTSHEVISSESNVKSFAQPTVIKQRRVFPQGGASEVFNQPWSLPYRYAYKTIEELEKLNKHLIFSNYTYSKGLGNLMFQMASLYSIATGHNAQIVIPQSNLLLRAFTLSEDIIVVEDDLMNEVLTSSKPFMHLRNCCQYKPVSGIPFNPKSPRKVFLGYFQNSRYFHPKYSNDLQHLFMFLPEVKEKASNFLRNCMFEYAIEMGHDTEGNPDDQHILVDDNPLDSQTTVIGVHARHGIDIRLNSRNTAHGHVSAPINYYQTTMQLLKKQNPRSFFVICSDDMKWARKTFTKKEFGPIYFCPGEWREVDMAVLSMSDWIIQSTGTFGWWASYLSQYQNQIVYYSDWPRPNSLMDKMINKTEYFVDTWLGLPAQMSKLSSTTPDSNII
;
A
#
# COMPACT_ATOMS: atom_id res chain seq x y z
N MET A 1 15.79 -4.26 -36.83
CA MET A 1 17.07 -4.46 -36.13
C MET A 1 17.05 -3.49 -34.95
N PHE A 2 16.97 -4.02 -33.72
CA PHE A 2 16.80 -3.27 -32.48
C PHE A 2 18.01 -2.36 -32.20
N GLN A 3 17.77 -1.17 -31.65
CA GLN A 3 18.69 -0.59 -30.67
C GLN A 3 17.91 0.15 -29.58
N ASN A 4 18.29 -0.16 -28.34
CA ASN A 4 17.76 0.28 -27.08
C ASN A 4 17.99 1.78 -26.86
N ILE A 5 17.01 2.48 -26.28
CA ILE A 5 17.24 3.78 -25.62
C ILE A 5 17.21 3.52 -24.11
N THR A 6 18.40 3.47 -23.52
CA THR A 6 18.65 3.61 -22.10
C THR A 6 18.49 5.08 -21.70
N SER A 7 17.60 5.38 -20.76
CA SER A 7 17.50 6.70 -20.13
C SER A 7 18.64 6.85 -19.12
N THR A 8 19.68 7.59 -19.46
CA THR A 8 20.76 7.96 -18.53
C THR A 8 20.35 9.24 -17.82
N ILE A 9 20.15 9.19 -16.50
CA ILE A 9 20.10 10.40 -15.66
C ILE A 9 21.55 10.87 -15.49
N VAL A 10 21.92 11.95 -16.18
CA VAL A 10 23.20 12.63 -15.94
C VAL A 10 22.92 13.81 -15.01
N VAL A 11 23.27 13.67 -13.73
CA VAL A 11 23.43 14.82 -12.84
C VAL A 11 24.81 15.39 -13.11
N SER A 12 24.89 16.55 -13.74
CA SER A 12 26.18 17.17 -14.10
C SER A 12 26.23 18.64 -13.68
N ASN A 13 27.19 18.90 -12.79
CA ASN A 13 27.91 20.13 -12.51
C ASN A 13 27.22 21.26 -11.73
N THR A 14 27.57 21.34 -10.44
CA THR A 14 27.53 22.56 -9.63
C THR A 14 28.56 23.57 -10.16
N ILE A 15 28.10 24.71 -10.68
CA ILE A 15 28.99 25.81 -11.09
C ILE A 15 29.15 26.74 -9.88
N TYR A 16 30.36 26.80 -9.31
CA TYR A 16 30.72 27.78 -8.28
C TYR A 16 31.28 29.05 -8.92
N PHE A 17 30.58 30.18 -8.78
CA PHE A 17 31.18 31.49 -9.05
C PHE A 17 31.83 32.01 -7.77
N LYS A 18 33.16 32.10 -7.74
CA LYS A 18 33.90 32.80 -6.68
C LYS A 18 33.76 34.30 -6.92
N GLY A 19 32.93 34.99 -6.12
CA GLY A 19 32.90 36.46 -6.10
C GLY A 19 31.63 37.10 -5.54
N LEU A 20 30.49 36.42 -5.58
CA LEU A 20 29.27 36.81 -4.86
C LEU A 20 28.67 35.54 -4.26
N GLY A 21 28.32 35.56 -2.97
CA GLY A 21 27.91 34.37 -2.20
C GLY A 21 26.55 33.77 -2.60
N PHE A 22 26.42 33.29 -3.83
CA PHE A 22 25.24 32.59 -4.35
C PHE A 22 25.58 31.16 -4.73
N VAL A 23 24.69 30.22 -4.39
CA VAL A 23 24.69 28.85 -4.92
C VAL A 23 23.44 28.72 -5.79
N ILE A 24 23.62 28.46 -7.09
CA ILE A 24 22.53 28.17 -8.02
C ILE A 24 22.53 26.66 -8.27
N ALA A 25 21.44 25.98 -7.95
CA ALA A 25 21.21 24.59 -8.34
C ALA A 25 20.20 24.57 -9.50
N CYS A 26 20.64 24.13 -10.68
CA CYS A 26 19.76 23.92 -11.83
C CYS A 26 19.44 22.44 -11.96
N CYS A 27 18.15 22.07 -11.98
CA CYS A 27 17.71 20.74 -12.39
C CYS A 27 17.08 20.84 -13.79
N LEU A 28 17.66 20.12 -14.75
CA LEU A 28 17.07 19.91 -16.06
C LEU A 28 16.27 18.60 -16.03
N VAL A 29 14.96 18.69 -16.30
CA VAL A 29 14.10 17.52 -16.49
C VAL A 29 13.72 17.43 -17.96
N PHE A 30 14.12 16.34 -18.62
CA PHE A 30 13.78 16.09 -20.02
C PHE A 30 12.48 15.28 -20.12
N TYR A 31 11.45 15.85 -20.74
CA TYR A 31 10.23 15.14 -21.14
C TYR A 31 10.05 15.29 -22.66
N GLY A 32 10.56 14.31 -23.43
CA GLY A 32 10.49 14.36 -24.88
C GLY A 32 11.11 15.63 -25.48
N SER A 33 10.46 16.24 -26.47
CA SER A 33 10.93 17.40 -27.24
C SER A 33 10.81 18.75 -26.53
N VAL A 34 10.37 18.77 -25.27
CA VAL A 34 10.13 20.02 -24.51
C VAL A 34 11.15 20.11 -23.38
N THR A 35 11.98 21.16 -23.43
CA THR A 35 12.88 21.54 -22.33
C THR A 35 12.15 22.49 -21.40
N VAL A 36 11.91 22.08 -20.15
CA VAL A 36 11.42 22.98 -19.10
C VAL A 36 12.63 23.42 -18.27
N LEU A 37 12.94 24.72 -18.31
CA LEU A 37 13.96 25.32 -17.46
C LEU A 37 13.31 25.74 -16.15
N VAL A 38 13.64 25.07 -15.05
CA VAL A 38 13.22 25.49 -13.70
C VAL A 38 14.38 26.27 -13.09
N ASN A 39 14.27 27.60 -13.03
CA ASN A 39 15.21 28.45 -12.30
C ASN A 39 14.73 28.59 -10.85
N VAL A 40 15.54 28.14 -9.89
CA VAL A 40 15.37 28.50 -8.47
C VAL A 40 16.28 29.69 -8.20
N LEU A 41 15.72 30.88 -8.02
CA LEU A 41 16.47 32.08 -7.67
C LEU A 41 16.39 32.33 -6.16
N SER A 42 17.56 32.22 -5.51
CA SER A 42 18.02 32.95 -4.32
C SER A 42 17.06 33.17 -3.13
N VAL A 43 17.46 32.64 -1.97
CA VAL A 43 16.97 33.09 -0.64
C VAL A 43 17.62 34.45 -0.32
N ASN A 44 16.83 35.52 -0.23
CA ASN A 44 17.28 36.79 0.33
C ASN A 44 16.94 36.84 1.84
N ASN A 45 17.63 37.68 2.61
CA ASN A 45 17.47 37.83 4.08
C ASN A 45 16.11 38.40 4.55
N SER A 46 15.11 38.43 3.67
CA SER A 46 13.69 38.59 3.98
C SER A 46 13.00 37.27 3.64
N ARG A 47 12.45 36.60 4.66
CA ARG A 47 11.93 35.23 4.69
C ARG A 47 10.79 34.96 3.68
N GLN A 48 11.08 34.89 2.39
CA GLN A 48 10.15 34.45 1.33
C GLN A 48 10.94 33.79 0.19
N ALA A 49 10.39 32.71 -0.38
CA ALA A 49 10.91 32.06 -1.59
C ALA A 49 10.01 32.41 -2.79
N VAL A 50 10.62 32.77 -3.92
CA VAL A 50 9.93 33.23 -5.13
C VAL A 50 10.25 32.30 -6.30
N LEU A 51 9.22 31.76 -6.95
CA LEU A 51 9.33 30.94 -8.17
C LEU A 51 8.84 31.74 -9.39
N THR A 52 9.59 31.67 -10.49
CA THR A 52 9.23 32.30 -11.78
C THR A 52 9.21 31.25 -12.89
N SER A 53 8.23 31.33 -13.80
CA SER A 53 8.16 30.50 -15.01
C SER A 53 8.21 31.40 -16.25
N ALA A 54 8.95 30.98 -17.29
CA ALA A 54 9.03 31.73 -18.54
C ALA A 54 8.56 30.85 -19.70
N ASN A 55 7.53 31.30 -20.42
CA ASN A 55 7.06 30.68 -21.65
C ASN A 55 7.77 31.31 -22.87
N LYS A 56 8.36 30.49 -23.74
CA LYS A 56 8.70 30.89 -25.11
C LYS A 56 7.92 30.08 -26.12
N SER A 57 6.91 30.72 -26.70
CA SER A 57 6.26 30.32 -27.95
C SER A 57 7.11 30.78 -29.13
N THR A 58 7.37 29.90 -30.11
CA THR A 58 7.22 30.19 -31.55
C THR A 58 7.26 28.91 -32.39
N SER A 59 6.35 28.90 -33.36
CA SER A 59 6.03 27.90 -34.39
C SER A 59 7.08 27.73 -35.49
N HIS A 60 7.11 26.57 -36.17
CA HIS A 60 7.07 26.47 -37.64
C HIS A 60 6.63 25.08 -38.14
N GLU A 61 5.73 25.10 -39.12
CA GLU A 61 5.19 23.97 -39.88
C GLU A 61 6.23 23.31 -40.80
N VAL A 62 6.11 22.00 -41.02
CA VAL A 62 6.51 21.35 -42.28
C VAL A 62 5.42 20.37 -42.70
N ILE A 63 4.84 20.66 -43.86
CA ILE A 63 3.94 19.81 -44.64
C ILE A 63 4.79 18.80 -45.41
N SER A 64 4.42 17.52 -45.40
CA SER A 64 4.68 16.62 -46.54
C SER A 64 3.62 15.52 -46.64
N SER A 65 3.38 15.12 -47.88
CA SER A 65 2.14 14.61 -48.43
C SER A 65 2.16 13.11 -48.76
N GLU A 66 0.94 12.57 -48.83
CA GLU A 66 0.46 11.49 -49.71
C GLU A 66 0.82 10.01 -49.50
N SER A 67 -0.25 9.27 -49.15
CA SER A 67 -0.75 8.05 -49.79
C SER A 67 0.02 6.73 -49.60
N ASN A 68 -0.62 5.82 -48.86
CA ASN A 68 -0.82 4.43 -49.27
C ASN A 68 -1.81 3.73 -48.32
N VAL A 69 -3.09 3.79 -48.68
CA VAL A 69 -4.17 3.02 -48.03
C VAL A 69 -4.22 1.64 -48.70
N LYS A 70 -3.82 0.58 -47.99
CA LYS A 70 -4.24 -0.80 -48.31
C LYS A 70 -4.42 -1.68 -47.07
N SER A 71 -5.57 -2.36 -47.10
CA SER A 71 -6.00 -3.56 -46.39
C SER A 71 -6.49 -3.42 -44.94
N PHE A 72 -7.81 -3.61 -44.81
CA PHE A 72 -8.50 -3.98 -43.59
C PHE A 72 -8.01 -5.36 -43.11
N ALA A 73 -7.50 -5.41 -41.89
CA ALA A 73 -7.34 -6.65 -41.13
C ALA A 73 -8.21 -6.56 -39.86
N GLN A 74 -8.88 -7.68 -39.58
CA GLN A 74 -9.77 -8.02 -38.46
C GLN A 74 -9.31 -7.48 -37.10
N PRO A 75 -10.23 -7.25 -36.12
CA PRO A 75 -9.92 -6.56 -34.87
C PRO A 75 -8.81 -7.29 -34.12
N THR A 76 -7.65 -6.64 -34.08
CA THR A 76 -6.53 -7.05 -33.23
C THR A 76 -7.02 -6.96 -31.79
N VAL A 77 -7.13 -8.13 -31.14
CA VAL A 77 -7.31 -8.22 -29.69
C VAL A 77 -6.20 -7.39 -29.06
N ILE A 78 -6.54 -6.20 -28.58
CA ILE A 78 -5.63 -5.36 -27.81
C ILE A 78 -5.38 -6.14 -26.52
N LYS A 79 -4.27 -6.88 -26.48
CA LYS A 79 -3.69 -7.40 -25.24
C LYS A 79 -3.37 -6.18 -24.39
N GLN A 80 -4.32 -5.80 -23.55
CA GLN A 80 -4.15 -4.81 -22.50
C GLN A 80 -2.93 -5.25 -21.67
N ARG A 81 -1.85 -4.45 -21.71
CA ARG A 81 -0.73 -4.56 -20.77
C ARG A 81 -1.35 -4.62 -19.37
N ARG A 82 -1.09 -5.73 -18.67
CA ARG A 82 -1.70 -6.04 -17.37
C ARG A 82 -1.17 -5.02 -16.36
N VAL A 83 -2.06 -4.11 -15.94
CA VAL A 83 -1.76 -3.12 -14.88
C VAL A 83 -1.89 -3.73 -13.48
N PHE A 84 -2.36 -4.97 -13.35
CA PHE A 84 -2.26 -5.76 -12.12
C PHE A 84 -2.18 -7.24 -12.49
N PRO A 85 -1.23 -8.04 -11.99
CA PRO A 85 -1.45 -9.48 -11.89
C PRO A 85 -2.65 -9.67 -10.95
N GLN A 86 -3.56 -10.55 -11.34
CA GLN A 86 -4.80 -10.89 -10.63
C GLN A 86 -4.54 -10.94 -9.11
N GLY A 87 -5.49 -10.50 -8.28
CA GLY A 87 -5.42 -10.73 -6.83
C GLY A 87 -5.03 -12.19 -6.56
N GLY A 88 -3.79 -12.40 -6.10
CA GLY A 88 -3.23 -13.73 -5.84
C GLY A 88 -2.55 -14.47 -7.00
N ALA A 89 -2.35 -13.90 -8.19
CA ALA A 89 -1.47 -14.49 -9.21
C ALA A 89 0.01 -14.41 -8.76
N SER A 90 0.80 -15.43 -9.10
CA SER A 90 2.21 -15.57 -8.74
C SER A 90 3.03 -14.32 -9.04
N GLU A 91 3.21 -13.49 -8.02
CA GLU A 91 4.21 -12.42 -8.07
C GLU A 91 5.59 -13.04 -7.95
N VAL A 92 6.48 -12.60 -8.82
CA VAL A 92 7.89 -12.99 -8.84
C VAL A 92 8.65 -11.95 -8.00
N PHE A 93 9.85 -12.30 -7.52
CA PHE A 93 10.78 -11.33 -6.94
C PHE A 93 11.32 -10.41 -8.05
N ASN A 94 10.52 -9.41 -8.41
CA ASN A 94 10.79 -8.46 -9.49
C ASN A 94 10.80 -7.01 -9.01
N GLN A 95 10.86 -6.79 -7.69
CA GLN A 95 10.93 -5.46 -7.12
C GLN A 95 12.20 -4.71 -7.60
N PRO A 96 12.13 -3.38 -7.78
CA PRO A 96 13.24 -2.58 -8.28
C PRO A 96 14.24 -2.17 -7.18
N TRP A 97 14.12 -2.73 -5.97
CA TRP A 97 15.02 -2.48 -4.84
C TRP A 97 15.75 -3.76 -4.41
N SER A 98 16.92 -3.57 -3.80
CA SER A 98 17.68 -4.64 -3.17
C SER A 98 16.94 -5.18 -1.95
N LEU A 99 17.10 -6.48 -1.69
CA LEU A 99 16.66 -7.09 -0.44
C LEU A 99 17.84 -7.27 0.49
N PRO A 100 17.66 -7.13 1.81
CA PRO A 100 18.67 -7.51 2.79
C PRO A 100 19.09 -8.97 2.58
N TYR A 101 20.39 -9.24 2.69
CA TYR A 101 20.88 -10.61 2.62
C TYR A 101 20.33 -11.43 3.80
N ARG A 102 19.81 -12.61 3.50
CA ARG A 102 19.33 -13.60 4.47
C ARG A 102 19.94 -14.94 4.07
N TYR A 103 20.60 -15.60 5.00
CA TYR A 103 21.08 -16.96 4.76
C TYR A 103 19.88 -17.90 4.64
N ALA A 104 19.79 -18.60 3.51
CA ALA A 104 18.77 -19.61 3.27
C ALA A 104 19.34 -21.00 3.60
N TYR A 105 18.81 -21.62 4.63
CA TYR A 105 19.15 -23.00 5.00
C TYR A 105 18.69 -23.98 3.94
N LYS A 106 19.51 -24.99 3.67
CA LYS A 106 19.33 -25.91 2.53
C LYS A 106 18.89 -27.30 2.93
N THR A 107 19.21 -27.71 4.15
CA THR A 107 18.94 -29.07 4.64
C THR A 107 18.26 -29.07 6.00
N ILE A 108 17.54 -30.16 6.30
CA ILE A 108 16.91 -30.37 7.61
C ILE A 108 17.98 -30.47 8.69
N GLU A 109 19.11 -31.12 8.40
CA GLU A 109 20.21 -31.34 9.33
C GLU A 109 20.83 -30.01 9.81
N GLU A 110 20.89 -28.99 8.94
CA GLU A 110 21.31 -27.64 9.34
C GLU A 110 20.34 -27.00 10.32
N LEU A 111 19.03 -27.16 10.09
CA LEU A 111 18.00 -26.63 10.99
C LEU A 111 17.98 -27.35 12.34
N GLU A 112 18.22 -28.65 12.37
CA GLU A 112 18.26 -29.44 13.61
C GLU A 112 19.42 -29.03 14.52
N LYS A 113 20.55 -28.57 13.96
CA LYS A 113 21.69 -28.03 14.72
C LYS A 113 21.35 -26.76 15.50
N LEU A 114 20.29 -26.05 15.13
CA LEU A 114 19.84 -24.86 15.88
C LEU A 114 19.31 -25.23 17.27
N ASN A 115 18.86 -26.48 17.46
CA ASN A 115 18.24 -26.97 18.70
C ASN A 115 17.06 -26.07 19.15
N LYS A 116 16.18 -25.74 18.20
CA LYS A 116 15.01 -24.87 18.39
C LYS A 116 13.72 -25.59 18.02
N HIS A 117 12.61 -25.13 18.58
CA HIS A 117 11.29 -25.49 18.08
C HIS A 117 11.00 -24.67 16.82
N LEU A 118 10.49 -25.32 15.77
CA LEU A 118 10.31 -24.74 14.45
C LEU A 118 8.86 -24.86 13.98
N ILE A 119 8.33 -23.76 13.47
CA ILE A 119 7.02 -23.67 12.85
C ILE A 119 7.18 -23.47 11.35
N PHE A 120 6.70 -24.44 10.58
CA PHE A 120 6.67 -24.40 9.13
C PHE A 120 5.27 -24.08 8.64
N SER A 121 5.21 -23.34 7.53
CA SER A 121 3.96 -22.98 6.88
C SER A 121 4.21 -22.75 5.40
N ASN A 122 3.21 -23.05 4.59
CA ASN A 122 3.36 -23.05 3.14
C ASN A 122 3.25 -21.67 2.49
N TYR A 123 2.69 -20.65 3.18
CA TYR A 123 2.51 -19.29 2.67
C TYR A 123 1.94 -19.20 1.23
N THR A 124 1.14 -20.20 0.81
CA THR A 124 0.70 -20.36 -0.58
C THR A 124 -0.82 -20.42 -0.74
N TYR A 125 -1.60 -20.48 0.36
CA TYR A 125 -3.07 -20.47 0.31
C TYR A 125 -3.62 -19.19 -0.33
N SER A 126 -2.94 -18.07 -0.15
CA SER A 126 -3.15 -16.88 -0.95
C SER A 126 -1.90 -16.01 -0.96
N LYS A 127 -1.47 -15.63 -2.16
CA LYS A 127 -0.26 -14.82 -2.39
C LYS A 127 -0.46 -13.32 -2.17
N GLY A 128 -1.67 -12.90 -1.80
CA GLY A 128 -1.96 -11.51 -1.49
C GLY A 128 -1.20 -11.06 -0.24
N LEU A 129 -0.56 -9.89 -0.28
CA LEU A 129 0.29 -9.38 0.80
C LEU A 129 -0.39 -9.44 2.17
N GLY A 130 -1.60 -8.91 2.31
CA GLY A 130 -2.34 -8.94 3.57
C GLY A 130 -2.71 -10.35 4.05
N ASN A 131 -2.84 -11.34 3.17
CA ASN A 131 -3.10 -12.72 3.56
C ASN A 131 -1.84 -13.38 4.13
N LEU A 132 -0.68 -13.12 3.50
CA LEU A 132 0.61 -13.57 4.01
C LEU A 132 0.91 -12.93 5.38
N MET A 133 0.58 -11.66 5.55
CA MET A 133 0.75 -10.96 6.83
C MET A 133 -0.12 -11.57 7.94
N PHE A 134 -1.39 -11.92 7.67
CA PHE A 134 -2.23 -12.63 8.64
C PHE A 134 -1.66 -13.98 9.06
N GLN A 135 -1.19 -14.76 8.09
CA GLN A 135 -0.56 -16.05 8.35
C GLN A 135 0.72 -15.86 9.17
N MET A 136 1.59 -14.91 8.80
CA MET A 136 2.81 -14.60 9.54
C MET A 136 2.52 -14.13 10.98
N ALA A 137 1.64 -13.16 11.16
CA ALA A 137 1.32 -12.59 12.46
C ALA A 137 0.76 -13.63 13.44
N SER A 138 -0.16 -14.47 12.96
CA SER A 138 -0.75 -15.52 13.79
C SER A 138 0.25 -16.60 14.15
N LEU A 139 1.08 -17.02 13.20
CA LEU A 139 2.15 -17.99 13.45
C LEU A 139 3.24 -17.41 14.35
N TYR A 140 3.51 -16.11 14.27
CA TYR A 140 4.44 -15.41 15.16
C TYR A 140 3.97 -15.47 16.60
N SER A 141 2.71 -15.14 16.86
CA SER A 141 2.16 -15.22 18.21
C SER A 141 2.15 -16.65 18.78
N ILE A 142 1.89 -17.65 17.94
CA ILE A 142 2.01 -19.06 18.32
C ILE A 142 3.48 -19.41 18.62
N ALA A 143 4.41 -19.00 17.76
CA ALA A 143 5.83 -19.29 17.90
C ALA A 143 6.38 -18.71 19.22
N THR A 144 6.15 -17.41 19.43
CA THR A 144 6.58 -16.68 20.62
C THR A 144 5.97 -17.25 21.90
N GLY A 145 4.69 -17.65 21.87
CA GLY A 145 4.03 -18.29 23.01
C GLY A 145 4.60 -19.66 23.41
N HIS A 146 5.39 -20.28 22.53
CA HIS A 146 5.93 -21.64 22.70
C HIS A 146 7.46 -21.71 22.58
N ASN A 147 8.17 -20.57 22.65
CA ASN A 147 9.63 -20.49 22.47
C ASN A 147 10.10 -21.20 21.17
N ALA A 148 9.32 -21.03 20.10
CA ALA A 148 9.60 -21.55 18.78
C ALA A 148 9.94 -20.41 17.81
N GLN A 149 10.54 -20.77 16.68
CA GLN A 149 10.85 -19.85 15.59
C GLN A 149 10.05 -20.20 14.34
N ILE A 150 9.72 -19.18 13.56
CA ILE A 150 9.02 -19.35 12.29
C ILE A 150 10.04 -19.63 11.21
N VAL A 151 9.70 -20.56 10.33
CA VAL A 151 10.45 -20.88 9.12
C VAL A 151 9.63 -20.46 7.90
N ILE A 152 10.24 -19.67 7.01
CA ILE A 152 9.63 -19.22 5.76
C ILE A 152 10.49 -19.60 4.55
N PRO A 153 9.88 -19.83 3.38
CA PRO A 153 10.66 -20.00 2.16
C PRO A 153 11.32 -18.68 1.75
N GLN A 154 12.49 -18.74 1.12
CA GLN A 154 13.17 -17.57 0.54
C GLN A 154 12.32 -16.85 -0.51
N SER A 155 11.37 -17.54 -1.16
CA SER A 155 10.39 -16.95 -2.07
C SER A 155 9.17 -16.34 -1.36
N ASN A 156 9.20 -16.17 -0.04
CA ASN A 156 8.10 -15.52 0.67
C ASN A 156 8.05 -14.02 0.35
N LEU A 157 6.96 -13.57 -0.29
CA LEU A 157 6.79 -12.18 -0.74
C LEU A 157 6.78 -11.14 0.38
N LEU A 158 6.64 -11.53 1.66
CA LEU A 158 6.82 -10.62 2.78
C LEU A 158 8.22 -10.01 2.81
N LEU A 159 9.24 -10.75 2.36
CA LEU A 159 10.63 -10.28 2.26
C LEU A 159 10.79 -9.11 1.28
N ARG A 160 9.84 -8.91 0.35
CA ARG A 160 9.85 -7.74 -0.56
C ARG A 160 9.36 -6.46 0.12
N ALA A 161 8.54 -6.60 1.16
CA ALA A 161 7.84 -5.49 1.79
C ALA A 161 8.52 -5.06 3.10
N PHE A 162 8.98 -6.02 3.87
CA PHE A 162 9.35 -5.84 5.28
C PHE A 162 10.76 -6.35 5.55
N THR A 163 11.44 -5.72 6.50
CA THR A 163 12.76 -6.16 6.97
C THR A 163 12.68 -7.57 7.59
N LEU A 164 11.57 -7.85 8.30
CA LEU A 164 11.36 -9.04 9.15
C LEU A 164 12.47 -9.21 10.23
N SER A 165 12.12 -9.76 11.39
CA SER A 165 13.11 -10.03 12.44
C SER A 165 14.16 -11.05 11.98
N GLU A 166 15.39 -10.92 12.44
CA GLU A 166 16.46 -11.93 12.27
C GLU A 166 16.09 -13.29 12.88
N ASP A 167 15.15 -13.32 13.82
CA ASP A 167 14.65 -14.56 14.43
C ASP A 167 13.76 -15.38 13.49
N ILE A 168 13.37 -14.83 12.33
CA ILE A 168 12.67 -15.59 11.29
C ILE A 168 13.71 -16.34 10.46
N ILE A 169 13.59 -17.66 10.45
CA ILE A 169 14.48 -18.54 9.70
C ILE A 169 14.02 -18.60 8.24
N VAL A 170 14.95 -18.38 7.32
CA VAL A 170 14.70 -18.48 5.87
C VAL A 170 15.30 -19.79 5.35
N VAL A 171 14.54 -20.53 4.54
CA VAL A 171 14.99 -21.78 3.91
C VAL A 171 14.89 -21.69 2.38
N GLU A 172 15.67 -22.50 1.67
CA GLU A 172 15.47 -22.72 0.25
C GLU A 172 14.06 -23.31 0.00
N ASP A 173 13.47 -22.98 -1.15
CA ASP A 173 12.11 -23.41 -1.49
C ASP A 173 11.97 -24.94 -1.55
N ASP A 174 13.02 -25.63 -2.00
CA ASP A 174 13.04 -27.09 -2.10
C ASP A 174 12.97 -27.74 -0.71
N LEU A 175 13.73 -27.22 0.26
CA LEU A 175 13.65 -27.67 1.66
C LEU A 175 12.26 -27.42 2.26
N MET A 176 11.67 -26.24 2.01
CA MET A 176 10.30 -25.97 2.46
C MET A 176 9.32 -26.98 1.86
N ASN A 177 9.42 -27.27 0.56
CA ASN A 177 8.55 -28.24 -0.12
C ASN A 177 8.75 -29.66 0.42
N GLU A 178 9.99 -30.07 0.69
CA GLU A 178 10.32 -31.37 1.28
C GLU A 178 9.65 -31.54 2.65
N VAL A 179 9.83 -30.56 3.55
CA VAL A 179 9.24 -30.61 4.90
C VAL A 179 7.71 -30.65 4.84
N LEU A 180 7.11 -29.81 3.99
CA LEU A 180 5.66 -29.74 3.85
C LEU A 180 5.05 -31.03 3.25
N THR A 181 5.79 -31.74 2.40
CA THR A 181 5.33 -32.99 1.75
C THR A 181 5.53 -34.20 2.66
N SER A 182 6.64 -34.24 3.40
CA SER A 182 6.98 -35.34 4.31
C SER A 182 6.25 -35.27 5.66
N SER A 183 5.73 -34.11 6.04
CA SER A 183 5.10 -33.89 7.36
C SER A 183 3.59 -33.77 7.29
N LYS A 184 2.88 -34.45 8.20
CA LYS A 184 1.45 -34.23 8.40
C LYS A 184 1.23 -32.85 9.05
N PRO A 185 0.31 -32.00 8.55
CA PRO A 185 0.01 -30.73 9.19
C PRO A 185 -0.54 -30.96 10.59
N PHE A 186 0.08 -30.29 11.57
CA PHE A 186 -0.39 -30.29 12.95
C PHE A 186 -1.73 -29.56 13.05
N MET A 187 -1.85 -28.42 12.36
CA MET A 187 -3.08 -27.65 12.27
C MET A 187 -3.35 -27.22 10.84
N HIS A 188 -4.62 -27.31 10.45
CA HIS A 188 -5.08 -26.93 9.12
C HIS A 188 -6.36 -26.07 9.19
N LEU A 189 -6.25 -24.77 8.92
CA LEU A 189 -7.35 -23.79 8.98
C LEU A 189 -7.70 -23.26 7.58
N ARG A 190 -8.60 -23.97 6.88
CA ARG A 190 -9.08 -23.56 5.54
C ARG A 190 -10.12 -22.46 5.57
N ASN A 191 -10.86 -22.33 6.67
CA ASN A 191 -11.85 -21.27 6.81
C ASN A 191 -11.12 -19.94 7.02
N CYS A 192 -11.48 -18.93 6.22
CA CYS A 192 -11.02 -17.57 6.45
C CYS A 192 -11.65 -17.00 7.73
N CYS A 193 -10.95 -16.10 8.39
CA CYS A 193 -11.44 -15.30 9.51
C CYS A 193 -11.90 -16.02 10.79
N GLN A 194 -11.84 -17.35 10.85
CA GLN A 194 -12.19 -18.12 12.04
C GLN A 194 -11.03 -18.18 13.03
N TYR A 195 -11.32 -17.93 14.31
CA TYR A 195 -10.39 -18.20 15.41
C TYR A 195 -10.54 -19.65 15.90
N LYS A 196 -9.41 -20.35 16.03
CA LYS A 196 -9.33 -21.60 16.79
C LYS A 196 -8.32 -21.46 17.92
N PRO A 197 -8.69 -21.80 19.16
CA PRO A 197 -7.77 -21.79 20.30
C PRO A 197 -6.51 -22.60 20.01
N VAL A 198 -5.37 -22.03 20.38
CA VAL A 198 -4.03 -22.61 20.23
C VAL A 198 -3.40 -22.93 21.59
N SER A 199 -4.15 -22.81 22.67
CA SER A 199 -3.74 -23.25 24.00
C SER A 199 -3.55 -24.77 24.01
N GLY A 200 -2.37 -25.24 24.42
CA GLY A 200 -2.08 -26.67 24.54
C GLY A 200 -1.41 -27.31 23.31
N ILE A 201 -0.84 -26.52 22.39
CA ILE A 201 0.01 -27.07 21.33
C ILE A 201 1.28 -27.66 21.97
N PRO A 202 1.58 -28.97 21.80
CA PRO A 202 2.70 -29.61 22.47
C PRO A 202 4.00 -29.36 21.70
N PHE A 203 4.73 -28.30 22.04
CA PHE A 203 6.12 -28.15 21.62
C PHE A 203 7.01 -28.80 22.69
N ASN A 204 7.59 -29.96 22.35
CA ASN A 204 8.48 -30.69 23.23
C ASN A 204 9.70 -31.19 22.44
N PRO A 205 10.80 -31.60 23.11
CA PRO A 205 12.03 -32.01 22.42
C PRO A 205 11.85 -33.17 21.43
N LYS A 206 10.82 -34.02 21.62
CA LYS A 206 10.51 -35.14 20.71
C LYS A 206 9.73 -34.72 19.45
N SER A 207 9.15 -33.52 19.45
CA SER A 207 8.43 -32.93 18.32
C SER A 207 8.92 -31.50 18.07
N PRO A 208 10.19 -31.35 17.63
CA PRO A 208 10.80 -30.03 17.49
C PRO A 208 10.21 -29.25 16.30
N ARG A 209 9.50 -29.89 15.38
CA ARG A 209 8.95 -29.28 14.17
C ARG A 209 7.44 -29.44 14.12
N LYS A 210 6.73 -28.38 13.72
CA LYS A 210 5.29 -28.41 13.47
C LYS A 210 4.94 -27.68 12.19
N VAL A 211 4.03 -28.28 11.42
CA VAL A 211 3.50 -27.69 10.19
C VAL A 211 2.11 -27.10 10.45
N PHE A 212 1.92 -25.83 10.13
CA PHE A 212 0.66 -25.11 10.22
C PHE A 212 0.25 -24.63 8.83
N LEU A 213 -0.95 -25.02 8.39
CA LEU A 213 -1.47 -24.67 7.07
C LEU A 213 -2.79 -23.91 7.19
N GLY A 214 -2.99 -22.87 6.41
CA GLY A 214 -4.27 -22.16 6.38
C GLY A 214 -4.15 -20.65 6.29
N TYR A 215 -5.29 -19.98 6.41
CA TYR A 215 -5.36 -18.51 6.32
C TYR A 215 -4.95 -17.79 7.61
N PHE A 216 -5.38 -18.30 8.78
CA PHE A 216 -5.16 -17.65 10.08
C PHE A 216 -5.52 -16.15 10.10
N GLN A 217 -6.63 -15.78 9.45
CA GLN A 217 -7.03 -14.37 9.25
C GLN A 217 -7.87 -13.79 10.39
N ASN A 218 -7.45 -13.95 11.64
CA ASN A 218 -8.21 -13.44 12.78
C ASN A 218 -7.27 -12.75 13.79
N SER A 219 -7.60 -11.53 14.19
CA SER A 219 -6.72 -10.72 15.02
C SER A 219 -6.57 -11.27 16.44
N ARG A 220 -7.51 -12.10 16.93
CA ARG A 220 -7.40 -12.76 18.25
C ARG A 220 -6.15 -13.62 18.43
N TYR A 221 -5.50 -14.03 17.35
CA TYR A 221 -4.23 -14.73 17.45
C TYR A 221 -3.12 -13.84 18.04
N PHE A 222 -3.19 -12.53 17.81
CA PHE A 222 -2.06 -11.63 18.07
C PHE A 222 -2.42 -10.31 18.77
N HIS A 223 -3.61 -9.74 18.56
CA HIS A 223 -4.03 -8.47 19.13
C HIS A 223 -4.83 -8.69 20.44
N PRO A 224 -4.62 -7.87 21.48
CA PRO A 224 -3.63 -6.78 21.58
C PRO A 224 -2.24 -7.23 22.02
N LYS A 225 -2.10 -8.49 22.48
CA LYS A 225 -0.92 -8.98 23.22
C LYS A 225 0.42 -8.76 22.50
N TYR A 226 0.48 -9.01 21.21
CA TYR A 226 1.69 -8.96 20.38
C TYR A 226 1.67 -7.77 19.41
N SER A 227 0.81 -6.76 19.61
CA SER A 227 0.68 -5.64 18.68
C SER A 227 1.99 -4.88 18.49
N ASN A 228 2.73 -4.61 19.57
CA ASN A 228 4.03 -3.93 19.49
C ASN A 228 5.05 -4.77 18.74
N ASP A 229 5.13 -6.07 19.01
CA ASP A 229 6.05 -6.97 18.29
C ASP A 229 5.75 -6.99 16.79
N LEU A 230 4.47 -6.99 16.42
CA LEU A 230 4.06 -6.98 15.02
C LEU A 230 4.34 -5.66 14.30
N GLN A 231 4.30 -4.51 14.99
CA GLN A 231 4.74 -3.23 14.40
C GLN A 231 6.22 -3.29 14.02
N HIS A 232 7.06 -3.90 14.87
CA HIS A 232 8.48 -4.09 14.57
C HIS A 232 8.70 -5.16 13.47
N LEU A 233 7.94 -6.26 13.53
CA LEU A 233 8.03 -7.34 12.56
C LEU A 233 7.71 -6.87 11.13
N PHE A 234 6.69 -6.03 10.98
CA PHE A 234 6.23 -5.49 9.71
C PHE A 234 6.73 -4.05 9.47
N MET A 235 7.92 -3.72 9.97
CA MET A 235 8.61 -2.51 9.51
C MET A 235 8.93 -2.63 8.02
N PHE A 236 8.43 -1.68 7.23
CA PHE A 236 8.72 -1.58 5.81
C PHE A 236 10.22 -1.46 5.56
N LEU A 237 10.69 -2.06 4.45
CA LEU A 237 12.05 -1.85 3.97
C LEU A 237 12.32 -0.35 3.72
N PRO A 238 13.56 0.13 3.93
CA PRO A 238 13.91 1.53 3.74
C PRO A 238 13.47 2.08 2.37
N GLU A 239 13.67 1.33 1.29
CA GLU A 239 13.33 1.74 -0.07
C GLU A 239 11.82 1.81 -0.31
N VAL A 240 11.05 0.92 0.31
CA VAL A 240 9.57 0.95 0.26
C VAL A 240 9.07 2.18 1.00
N LYS A 241 9.59 2.42 2.21
CA LYS A 241 9.26 3.58 3.03
C LYS A 241 9.63 4.89 2.33
N GLU A 242 10.81 4.95 1.72
CA GLU A 242 11.27 6.14 0.98
C GLU A 242 10.37 6.45 -0.21
N LYS A 243 10.04 5.44 -1.03
CA LYS A 243 9.11 5.62 -2.17
C LYS A 243 7.75 6.14 -1.73
N ALA A 244 7.18 5.57 -0.66
CA ALA A 244 5.92 6.03 -0.10
C ALA A 244 6.02 7.46 0.44
N SER A 245 7.09 7.78 1.17
CA SER A 245 7.34 9.12 1.72
C SER A 245 7.50 10.15 0.61
N ASN A 246 8.22 9.84 -0.46
CA ASN A 246 8.42 10.73 -1.61
C ASN A 246 7.10 10.99 -2.33
N PHE A 247 6.29 9.95 -2.53
CA PHE A 247 4.96 10.10 -3.11
C PHE A 247 4.07 11.02 -2.27
N LEU A 248 4.00 10.81 -0.96
CA LEU A 248 3.21 11.65 -0.06
C LEU A 248 3.69 13.10 -0.02
N ARG A 249 5.02 13.32 0.04
CA ARG A 249 5.60 14.68 -0.03
C ARG A 249 5.24 15.40 -1.33
N ASN A 250 5.28 14.69 -2.46
CA ASN A 250 4.86 15.27 -3.74
C ASN A 250 3.38 15.63 -3.73
N CYS A 251 2.49 14.75 -3.23
CA CYS A 251 1.06 15.07 -3.10
C CYS A 251 0.84 16.32 -2.23
N MET A 252 1.61 16.46 -1.15
CA MET A 252 1.50 17.61 -0.26
C MET A 252 2.00 18.90 -0.90
N PHE A 253 3.06 18.83 -1.69
CA PHE A 253 3.56 19.95 -2.48
C PHE A 253 2.55 20.40 -3.55
N GLU A 254 1.98 19.45 -4.31
CA GLU A 254 0.92 19.73 -5.29
C GLU A 254 -0.32 20.33 -4.61
N TYR A 255 -0.72 19.81 -3.45
CA TYR A 255 -1.83 20.35 -2.68
C TYR A 255 -1.56 21.78 -2.22
N ALA A 256 -0.35 22.07 -1.75
CA ALA A 256 0.03 23.40 -1.31
C ALA A 256 0.00 24.42 -2.47
N ILE A 257 0.40 24.01 -3.68
CA ILE A 257 0.27 24.83 -4.90
C ILE A 257 -1.21 25.04 -5.24
N GLU A 258 -2.04 23.99 -5.19
CA GLU A 258 -3.48 24.07 -5.50
C GLU A 258 -4.26 24.97 -4.52
N MET A 259 -3.80 25.07 -3.27
CA MET A 259 -4.40 25.92 -2.23
C MET A 259 -3.78 27.32 -2.16
N GLY A 260 -2.64 27.55 -2.80
CA GLY A 260 -2.00 28.85 -2.86
C GLY A 260 -2.91 29.88 -3.55
N HIS A 261 -2.94 31.10 -3.02
CA HIS A 261 -3.62 32.22 -3.65
C HIS A 261 -2.60 33.10 -4.39
N ASP A 262 -3.02 33.67 -5.53
CA ASP A 262 -2.29 34.77 -6.15
C ASP A 262 -2.19 35.92 -5.15
N THR A 263 -1.00 36.51 -5.05
CA THR A 263 -0.86 37.77 -4.33
C THR A 263 -1.48 38.92 -5.13
N GLU A 264 -1.94 39.96 -4.46
CA GLU A 264 -2.21 41.28 -5.07
C GLU A 264 -0.89 41.94 -5.51
N GLY A 265 -0.10 41.24 -6.34
CA GLY A 265 1.14 41.68 -6.94
C GLY A 265 0.95 42.10 -8.39
N ASN A 266 1.93 42.84 -8.91
CA ASN A 266 1.96 43.35 -10.28
C ASN A 266 1.58 42.25 -11.30
N PRO A 267 0.63 42.47 -12.24
CA PRO A 267 0.13 41.43 -13.17
C PRO A 267 1.18 40.76 -14.07
N ASP A 268 2.41 41.27 -14.09
CA ASP A 268 3.55 40.69 -14.82
C ASP A 268 4.33 39.63 -14.01
N ASP A 269 4.11 39.53 -12.70
CA ASP A 269 4.83 38.62 -11.80
C ASP A 269 3.86 37.56 -11.21
N GLN A 270 3.79 36.38 -11.83
CA GLN A 270 3.07 35.23 -11.26
C GLN A 270 3.87 34.65 -10.08
N HIS A 271 3.53 35.04 -8.86
CA HIS A 271 4.10 34.50 -7.63
C HIS A 271 3.02 33.80 -6.81
N ILE A 272 3.15 32.48 -6.64
CA ILE A 272 2.35 31.71 -5.69
C ILE A 272 3.08 31.75 -4.33
N LEU A 273 2.47 32.37 -3.32
CA LEU A 273 2.94 32.21 -1.95
C LEU A 273 2.47 30.85 -1.45
N VAL A 274 3.43 29.97 -1.20
CA VAL A 274 3.21 28.73 -0.45
C VAL A 274 3.70 29.00 0.98
N ASP A 275 2.97 28.55 1.99
CA ASP A 275 3.40 28.65 3.40
C ASP A 275 4.87 28.20 3.53
N ASP A 276 5.65 28.89 4.39
CA ASP A 276 7.12 28.80 4.51
C ASP A 276 7.68 27.39 4.69
N ASN A 277 6.82 26.42 4.97
CA ASN A 277 7.12 25.01 4.92
C ASN A 277 5.86 24.22 4.47
N PRO A 278 5.74 23.79 3.19
CA PRO A 278 4.65 22.93 2.74
C PRO A 278 4.63 21.56 3.46
N LEU A 279 5.67 21.26 4.26
CA LEU A 279 5.76 20.11 5.17
C LEU A 279 5.31 20.42 6.62
N ASP A 280 4.82 21.63 6.91
CA ASP A 280 4.41 22.03 8.26
C ASP A 280 2.98 21.60 8.60
N SER A 281 2.92 20.43 9.25
CA SER A 281 2.04 19.97 10.35
C SER A 281 0.51 20.18 10.37
N GLN A 282 -0.11 20.92 9.46
CA GLN A 282 -1.56 21.20 9.52
C GLN A 282 -2.40 20.64 8.37
N THR A 283 -1.78 20.00 7.37
CA THR A 283 -2.50 19.31 6.30
C THR A 283 -2.71 17.85 6.65
N THR A 284 -3.96 17.41 6.67
CA THR A 284 -4.33 16.01 6.93
C THR A 284 -4.34 15.19 5.64
N VAL A 285 -3.59 14.09 5.63
CA VAL A 285 -3.61 13.12 4.54
C VAL A 285 -4.64 12.03 4.85
N ILE A 286 -5.64 11.87 3.98
CA ILE A 286 -6.67 10.84 4.12
C ILE A 286 -6.44 9.75 3.07
N GLY A 287 -5.91 8.61 3.50
CA GLY A 287 -5.71 7.43 2.67
C GLY A 287 -7.03 6.69 2.43
N VAL A 288 -7.34 6.34 1.19
CA VAL A 288 -8.55 5.62 0.82
C VAL A 288 -8.18 4.33 0.11
N HIS A 289 -8.46 3.20 0.76
CA HIS A 289 -8.33 1.88 0.16
C HIS A 289 -9.64 1.46 -0.51
N ALA A 290 -9.66 1.41 -1.84
CA ALA A 290 -10.84 1.06 -2.62
C ALA A 290 -10.66 -0.25 -3.40
N ARG A 291 -11.15 -1.37 -2.85
CA ARG A 291 -11.08 -2.68 -3.50
C ARG A 291 -12.25 -2.88 -4.46
N HIS A 292 -11.95 -2.83 -5.76
CA HIS A 292 -12.91 -2.92 -6.86
C HIS A 292 -12.45 -3.83 -8.01
N GLY A 293 -11.34 -4.53 -7.86
CA GLY A 293 -10.78 -5.38 -8.90
C GLY A 293 -11.61 -6.61 -9.25
N ILE A 294 -11.13 -7.32 -10.28
CA ILE A 294 -11.72 -8.53 -10.85
C ILE A 294 -12.00 -9.61 -9.78
N ASP A 295 -11.15 -9.69 -8.76
CA ASP A 295 -11.25 -10.69 -7.69
C ASP A 295 -12.55 -10.59 -6.88
N ILE A 296 -13.17 -9.42 -6.78
CA ILE A 296 -14.48 -9.26 -6.13
C ILE A 296 -15.62 -9.20 -7.17
N ARG A 297 -15.36 -8.65 -8.36
CA ARG A 297 -16.42 -8.38 -9.35
C ARG A 297 -16.75 -9.55 -10.26
N LEU A 298 -15.75 -10.36 -10.63
CA LEU A 298 -15.89 -11.39 -11.67
C LEU A 298 -15.55 -12.80 -11.17
N ASN A 299 -15.06 -12.94 -9.94
CA ASN A 299 -14.80 -14.25 -9.34
C ASN A 299 -16.06 -14.79 -8.65
N SER A 300 -16.79 -15.66 -9.36
CA SER A 300 -18.03 -16.26 -8.86
C SER A 300 -17.86 -17.02 -7.55
N ARG A 301 -16.68 -17.61 -7.27
CA ARG A 301 -16.40 -18.27 -6.00
C ARG A 301 -16.36 -17.26 -4.86
N ASN A 302 -15.67 -16.14 -5.05
CA ASN A 302 -15.57 -15.09 -4.03
C ASN A 302 -16.92 -14.42 -3.79
N THR A 303 -17.65 -14.13 -4.86
CA THR A 303 -19.01 -13.61 -4.75
C THR A 303 -19.90 -14.61 -4.02
N ALA A 304 -19.91 -15.90 -4.38
CA ALA A 304 -20.69 -16.92 -3.66
C ALA A 304 -20.31 -17.01 -2.18
N HIS A 305 -19.02 -16.88 -1.87
CA HIS A 305 -18.51 -16.91 -0.50
C HIS A 305 -18.98 -15.71 0.35
N GLY A 306 -19.17 -14.53 -0.25
CA GLY A 306 -19.67 -13.34 0.44
C GLY A 306 -18.85 -12.08 0.28
N HIS A 307 -17.80 -12.11 -0.54
CA HIS A 307 -17.03 -10.91 -0.84
C HIS A 307 -17.90 -9.91 -1.60
N VAL A 308 -17.89 -8.68 -1.11
CA VAL A 308 -18.56 -7.52 -1.70
C VAL A 308 -17.60 -6.33 -1.72
N SER A 309 -17.71 -5.52 -2.77
CA SER A 309 -17.01 -4.24 -2.86
C SER A 309 -17.82 -3.21 -2.08
N ALA A 310 -17.15 -2.27 -1.41
CA ALA A 310 -17.85 -1.16 -0.79
C ALA A 310 -18.52 -0.31 -1.89
N PRO A 311 -19.80 0.03 -1.75
CA PRO A 311 -20.52 0.83 -2.74
C PRO A 311 -20.04 2.29 -2.74
N ILE A 312 -20.30 3.03 -3.82
CA ILE A 312 -19.80 4.41 -3.95
C ILE A 312 -20.31 5.35 -2.86
N ASN A 313 -21.56 5.17 -2.43
CA ASN A 313 -22.17 5.99 -1.37
C ASN A 313 -21.43 5.86 -0.02
N TYR A 314 -20.84 4.71 0.29
CA TYR A 314 -19.97 4.57 1.47
C TYR A 314 -18.79 5.54 1.40
N TYR A 315 -18.06 5.57 0.28
CA TYR A 315 -16.94 6.49 0.13
C TYR A 315 -17.42 7.93 0.11
N GLN A 316 -18.52 8.22 -0.60
CA GLN A 316 -19.07 9.57 -0.67
C GLN A 316 -19.34 10.15 0.71
N THR A 317 -20.11 9.44 1.53
CA THR A 317 -20.48 9.91 2.85
C THR A 317 -19.28 9.98 3.79
N THR A 318 -18.39 8.99 3.75
CA THR A 318 -17.23 8.94 4.65
C THR A 318 -16.20 10.03 4.30
N MET A 319 -15.89 10.22 3.01
CA MET A 319 -14.97 11.27 2.57
C MET A 319 -15.52 12.66 2.87
N GLN A 320 -16.82 12.90 2.66
CA GLN A 320 -17.45 14.17 3.02
C GLN A 320 -17.40 14.45 4.53
N LEU A 321 -17.64 13.43 5.35
CA LEU A 321 -17.55 13.53 6.80
C LEU A 321 -16.12 13.94 7.23
N LEU A 322 -15.11 13.21 6.76
CA LEU A 322 -13.72 13.50 7.12
C LEU A 322 -13.21 14.82 6.54
N LYS A 323 -13.68 15.24 5.35
CA LYS A 323 -13.36 16.55 4.78
C LYS A 323 -13.96 17.69 5.60
N LYS A 324 -15.18 17.51 6.14
CA LYS A 324 -15.81 18.49 7.03
C LYS A 324 -15.04 18.61 8.35
N GLN A 325 -14.60 17.49 8.91
CA GLN A 325 -13.81 17.44 10.14
C GLN A 325 -12.39 17.98 9.95
N ASN A 326 -11.80 17.76 8.78
CA ASN A 326 -10.44 18.18 8.43
C ASN A 326 -10.49 19.08 7.18
N PRO A 327 -10.83 20.37 7.30
CA PRO A 327 -10.99 21.25 6.14
C PRO A 327 -9.73 21.35 5.28
N ARG A 328 -8.55 21.34 5.91
CA ARG A 328 -7.23 21.29 5.25
C ARG A 328 -6.76 19.85 5.08
N SER A 329 -7.43 19.15 4.19
CA SER A 329 -7.11 17.75 3.86
C SER A 329 -7.19 17.46 2.38
N PHE A 330 -6.48 16.42 1.96
CA PHE A 330 -6.60 15.82 0.64
C PHE A 330 -6.69 14.31 0.74
N PHE A 331 -7.15 13.68 -0.34
CA PHE A 331 -7.33 12.23 -0.39
C PHE A 331 -6.28 11.56 -1.25
N VAL A 332 -5.81 10.40 -0.80
CA VAL A 332 -4.90 9.53 -1.56
C VAL A 332 -5.61 8.20 -1.81
N ILE A 333 -5.96 7.92 -3.07
CA ILE A 333 -6.72 6.71 -3.43
C ILE A 333 -5.77 5.60 -3.87
N CYS A 334 -5.76 4.51 -3.12
CA CYS A 334 -5.13 3.24 -3.49
C CYS A 334 -6.22 2.22 -3.87
N SER A 335 -6.11 1.61 -5.04
CA SER A 335 -7.11 0.66 -5.56
C SER A 335 -6.49 -0.38 -6.48
N ASP A 336 -7.04 -1.59 -6.47
CA ASP A 336 -6.73 -2.68 -7.40
C ASP A 336 -7.42 -2.52 -8.77
N ASP A 337 -8.22 -1.47 -8.96
CA ASP A 337 -8.76 -1.03 -10.26
C ASP A 337 -8.59 0.49 -10.41
N MET A 338 -7.38 0.92 -10.77
CA MET A 338 -7.07 2.34 -11.02
C MET A 338 -7.94 2.99 -12.10
N LYS A 339 -8.41 2.22 -13.10
CA LYS A 339 -9.27 2.77 -14.16
C LYS A 339 -10.63 3.13 -13.60
N TRP A 340 -11.22 2.24 -12.82
CA TRP A 340 -12.46 2.53 -12.11
C TRP A 340 -12.28 3.65 -11.08
N ALA A 341 -11.21 3.64 -10.30
CA ALA A 341 -10.96 4.63 -9.26
C ALA A 341 -10.88 6.05 -9.85
N ARG A 342 -10.12 6.26 -10.94
CA ARG A 342 -10.00 7.57 -11.60
C ARG A 342 -11.31 8.07 -12.22
N LYS A 343 -12.19 7.16 -12.62
CA LYS A 343 -13.53 7.51 -13.12
C LYS A 343 -14.50 7.87 -11.97
N THR A 344 -14.30 7.25 -10.81
CA THR A 344 -15.25 7.29 -9.69
C THR A 344 -14.93 8.44 -8.73
N PHE A 345 -13.65 8.61 -8.37
CA PHE A 345 -13.21 9.65 -7.45
C PHE A 345 -12.77 10.87 -8.27
N THR A 346 -13.63 11.90 -8.32
CA THR A 346 -13.35 13.13 -9.07
C THR A 346 -13.07 14.29 -8.14
N LYS A 347 -12.11 15.15 -8.51
CA LYS A 347 -11.78 16.35 -7.72
C LYS A 347 -12.98 17.27 -7.51
N LYS A 348 -13.88 17.32 -8.51
CA LYS A 348 -15.13 18.09 -8.45
C LYS A 348 -16.03 17.68 -7.27
N GLU A 349 -16.02 16.40 -6.92
CA GLU A 349 -16.92 15.84 -5.93
C GLU A 349 -16.32 15.82 -4.52
N PHE A 350 -15.00 15.64 -4.41
CA PHE A 350 -14.33 15.40 -3.13
C PHE A 350 -13.22 16.41 -2.78
N GLY A 351 -12.89 17.34 -3.68
CA GLY A 351 -11.73 18.21 -3.54
C GLY A 351 -10.43 17.54 -3.99
N PRO A 352 -9.25 17.99 -3.51
CA PRO A 352 -7.96 17.48 -3.95
C PRO A 352 -7.81 15.97 -3.73
N ILE A 353 -7.55 15.25 -4.82
CA ILE A 353 -7.38 13.80 -4.85
C ILE A 353 -6.12 13.48 -5.63
N TYR A 354 -5.31 12.58 -5.08
CA TYR A 354 -4.17 11.95 -5.71
C TYR A 354 -4.37 10.43 -5.73
N PHE A 355 -3.74 9.75 -6.69
CA PHE A 355 -3.87 8.30 -6.86
C PHE A 355 -2.52 7.64 -6.63
N CYS A 356 -2.50 6.56 -5.87
CA CYS A 356 -1.29 5.80 -5.59
C CYS A 356 -0.63 5.33 -6.90
N PRO A 357 0.71 5.13 -6.89
CA PRO A 357 1.44 4.70 -8.09
C PRO A 357 0.87 3.42 -8.70
N GLY A 358 0.43 2.46 -7.86
CA GLY A 358 -0.18 1.21 -8.33
C GLY A 358 0.82 0.23 -8.95
N GLU A 359 2.12 0.54 -8.95
CA GLU A 359 3.16 -0.32 -9.49
C GLU A 359 3.55 -1.44 -8.52
N TRP A 360 3.62 -1.12 -7.22
CA TRP A 360 4.10 -2.01 -6.17
C TRP A 360 3.18 -1.93 -4.97
N ARG A 361 2.47 -3.03 -4.69
CA ARG A 361 1.50 -3.11 -3.58
C ARG A 361 2.13 -2.84 -2.21
N GLU A 362 3.41 -3.12 -2.04
CA GLU A 362 4.18 -2.85 -0.82
C GLU A 362 4.29 -1.33 -0.58
N VAL A 363 4.51 -0.56 -1.65
CA VAL A 363 4.57 0.90 -1.61
C VAL A 363 3.18 1.48 -1.36
N ASP A 364 2.15 0.98 -2.04
CA ASP A 364 0.77 1.43 -1.83
C ASP A 364 0.29 1.17 -0.38
N MET A 365 0.68 0.03 0.22
CA MET A 365 0.37 -0.27 1.62
C MET A 365 1.10 0.70 2.56
N ALA A 366 2.37 0.99 2.29
CA ALA A 366 3.14 1.97 3.06
C ALA A 366 2.50 3.36 2.98
N VAL A 367 2.11 3.82 1.79
CA VAL A 367 1.38 5.09 1.58
C VAL A 367 0.12 5.18 2.44
N LEU A 368 -0.72 4.12 2.43
CA LEU A 368 -1.91 4.08 3.27
C LEU A 368 -1.56 4.12 4.76
N SER A 369 -0.63 3.28 5.22
CA SER A 369 -0.26 3.21 6.64
C SER A 369 0.36 4.50 7.19
N MET A 370 0.95 5.31 6.31
CA MET A 370 1.55 6.61 6.62
C MET A 370 0.57 7.78 6.54
N SER A 371 -0.68 7.54 6.12
CA SER A 371 -1.74 8.56 6.11
C SER A 371 -2.25 8.81 7.53
N ASP A 372 -2.74 10.03 7.80
CA ASP A 372 -3.28 10.41 9.10
C ASP A 372 -4.60 9.69 9.38
N TRP A 373 -5.50 9.70 8.39
CA TRP A 373 -6.74 8.93 8.39
C TRP A 373 -6.73 7.85 7.32
N ILE A 374 -7.41 6.73 7.59
CA ILE A 374 -7.59 5.66 6.61
C ILE A 374 -9.08 5.32 6.48
N ILE A 375 -9.61 5.48 5.27
CA ILE A 375 -10.90 4.93 4.85
C ILE A 375 -10.63 3.59 4.16
N GLN A 376 -10.89 2.48 4.85
CA GLN A 376 -10.75 1.15 4.26
C GLN A 376 -12.08 0.60 3.74
N SER A 377 -12.02 -0.01 2.56
CA SER A 377 -13.04 -0.92 2.05
C SER A 377 -12.82 -2.35 2.58
N THR A 378 -13.09 -3.39 1.79
CA THR A 378 -13.06 -4.78 2.27
C THR A 378 -11.76 -5.48 1.94
N GLY A 379 -11.35 -6.41 2.80
CA GLY A 379 -10.22 -7.30 2.55
C GLY A 379 -8.98 -7.02 3.40
N THR A 380 -8.03 -7.94 3.31
CA THR A 380 -6.87 -7.99 4.20
C THR A 380 -5.82 -6.93 3.90
N PHE A 381 -5.73 -6.41 2.67
CA PHE A 381 -4.78 -5.36 2.32
C PHE A 381 -5.07 -4.06 3.08
N GLY A 382 -6.31 -3.55 2.99
CA GLY A 382 -6.74 -2.38 3.75
C GLY A 382 -6.74 -2.59 5.26
N TRP A 383 -7.08 -3.82 5.72
CA TRP A 383 -7.00 -4.20 7.13
C TRP A 383 -5.57 -4.03 7.67
N TRP A 384 -4.57 -4.57 6.96
CA TRP A 384 -3.18 -4.47 7.39
C TRP A 384 -2.62 -3.05 7.25
N ALA A 385 -2.97 -2.32 6.20
CA ALA A 385 -2.60 -0.91 6.10
C ALA A 385 -3.11 -0.10 7.30
N SER A 386 -4.33 -0.38 7.75
CA SER A 386 -4.93 0.25 8.93
C SER A 386 -4.25 -0.19 10.23
N TYR A 387 -3.95 -1.48 10.37
CA TYR A 387 -3.29 -2.02 11.57
C TYR A 387 -1.85 -1.52 11.72
N LEU A 388 -1.14 -1.24 10.62
CA LEU A 388 0.21 -0.65 10.64
C LEU A 388 0.21 0.86 10.84
N SER A 389 -0.94 1.54 10.79
CA SER A 389 -1.00 2.98 11.07
C SER A 389 -0.65 3.27 12.51
N GLN A 390 0.05 4.37 12.75
CA GLN A 390 0.27 4.88 14.10
C GLN A 390 -1.00 5.48 14.73
N TYR A 391 -2.01 5.81 13.92
CA TYR A 391 -3.23 6.50 14.35
C TYR A 391 -4.43 5.56 14.41
N GLN A 392 -4.43 4.62 15.37
CA GLN A 392 -5.47 3.59 15.49
C GLN A 392 -6.90 4.12 15.76
N ASN A 393 -7.04 5.38 16.18
CA ASN A 393 -8.34 6.06 16.35
C ASN A 393 -8.82 6.80 15.09
N GLN A 394 -8.02 6.83 14.01
CA GLN A 394 -8.31 7.55 12.76
C GLN A 394 -8.60 6.57 11.60
N ILE A 395 -9.17 5.41 11.93
CA ILE A 395 -9.46 4.33 10.99
C ILE A 395 -10.98 4.20 10.83
N VAL A 396 -11.46 4.28 9.58
CA VAL A 396 -12.85 4.05 9.22
C VAL A 396 -12.96 2.85 8.29
N TYR A 397 -13.83 1.90 8.60
CA TYR A 397 -14.04 0.70 7.78
C TYR A 397 -15.49 0.51 7.33
N TYR A 398 -15.66 -0.17 6.19
CA TYR A 398 -16.97 -0.51 5.66
C TYR A 398 -17.63 -1.64 6.45
N SER A 399 -18.62 -1.29 7.27
CA SER A 399 -19.25 -2.21 8.24
C SER A 399 -20.30 -3.15 7.64
N ASP A 400 -20.87 -2.81 6.47
CA ASP A 400 -21.88 -3.63 5.77
C ASP A 400 -21.28 -4.87 5.07
N TRP A 401 -19.97 -5.13 5.23
CA TRP A 401 -19.32 -6.38 4.80
C TRP A 401 -19.34 -7.43 5.92
N PRO A 402 -19.53 -8.73 5.62
CA PRO A 402 -19.70 -9.35 4.31
C PRO A 402 -21.16 -9.32 3.80
N ARG A 403 -21.42 -9.89 2.61
CA ARG A 403 -22.80 -10.00 2.11
C ARG A 403 -23.67 -10.75 3.13
N PRO A 404 -24.81 -10.20 3.56
CA PRO A 404 -25.71 -10.87 4.50
C PRO A 404 -26.07 -12.29 4.05
N ASN A 405 -26.11 -13.23 5.00
CA ASN A 405 -26.44 -14.64 4.83
C ASN A 405 -25.47 -15.47 3.97
N SER A 406 -24.31 -14.91 3.58
CA SER A 406 -23.28 -15.67 2.85
C SER A 406 -22.55 -16.68 3.75
N LEU A 407 -21.70 -17.53 3.16
CA LEU A 407 -20.83 -18.41 3.94
C LEU A 407 -19.90 -17.60 4.86
N MET A 408 -19.30 -16.54 4.34
CA MET A 408 -18.44 -15.63 5.10
C MET A 408 -19.16 -14.97 6.28
N ASP A 409 -20.39 -14.51 6.08
CA ASP A 409 -21.22 -13.90 7.13
C ASP A 409 -21.45 -14.85 8.31
N LYS A 410 -21.67 -16.14 8.01
CA LYS A 410 -21.86 -17.19 9.02
C LYS A 410 -20.57 -17.58 9.76
N MET A 411 -19.41 -17.29 9.18
CA MET A 411 -18.11 -17.71 9.73
C MET A 411 -17.40 -16.61 10.51
N ILE A 412 -17.66 -15.34 10.18
CA ILE A 412 -16.93 -14.23 10.74
C ILE A 412 -17.62 -13.64 11.96
N ASN A 413 -16.86 -13.45 13.03
CA ASN A 413 -17.26 -12.55 14.10
C ASN A 413 -16.58 -11.20 13.89
N LYS A 414 -17.34 -10.16 13.51
CA LYS A 414 -16.76 -8.84 13.20
C LYS A 414 -16.08 -8.20 14.39
N THR A 415 -16.57 -8.44 15.61
CA THR A 415 -15.97 -7.92 16.86
C THR A 415 -14.64 -8.60 17.20
N GLU A 416 -14.32 -9.71 16.54
CA GLU A 416 -13.04 -10.41 16.66
C GLU A 416 -12.10 -10.16 15.47
N TYR A 417 -12.62 -9.59 14.38
CA TYR A 417 -11.87 -9.36 13.15
C TYR A 417 -11.33 -7.94 13.08
N PHE A 418 -12.17 -6.94 13.36
CA PHE A 418 -11.76 -5.54 13.40
C PHE A 418 -11.25 -5.17 14.79
N VAL A 419 -10.31 -4.23 14.84
CA VAL A 419 -9.80 -3.65 16.10
C VAL A 419 -10.88 -2.75 16.68
N ASP A 420 -11.02 -2.78 18.00
CA ASP A 420 -12.06 -2.08 18.77
C ASP A 420 -12.02 -0.55 18.64
N THR A 421 -10.84 0.03 18.41
CA THR A 421 -10.68 1.47 18.17
C THR A 421 -11.13 1.92 16.78
N TRP A 422 -11.42 1.01 15.84
CA TRP A 422 -11.78 1.38 14.47
C TRP A 422 -13.27 1.69 14.34
N LEU A 423 -13.59 2.76 13.60
CA LEU A 423 -14.97 3.19 13.37
C LEU A 423 -15.59 2.46 12.17
N GLY A 424 -16.63 1.66 12.42
CA GLY A 424 -17.39 0.99 11.36
C GLY A 424 -18.54 1.86 10.83
N LEU A 425 -18.52 2.24 9.55
CA LEU A 425 -19.62 2.99 8.91
C LEU A 425 -20.34 2.13 7.85
N PRO A 426 -21.69 2.18 7.77
CA PRO A 426 -22.47 1.46 6.77
C PRO A 426 -22.50 2.24 5.44
N ALA A 427 -23.04 1.63 4.38
CA ALA A 427 -23.26 2.35 3.11
C ALA A 427 -24.30 3.48 3.23
N GLN A 428 -25.27 3.32 4.14
CA GLN A 428 -26.37 4.27 4.35
C GLN A 428 -26.41 4.69 5.82
N MET A 429 -26.16 5.97 6.10
CA MET A 429 -26.12 6.51 7.46
C MET A 429 -27.47 6.45 8.19
N SER A 430 -28.59 6.38 7.46
CA SER A 430 -29.93 6.18 8.07
C SER A 430 -30.06 4.86 8.83
N LYS A 431 -29.14 3.91 8.62
CA LYS A 431 -29.05 2.66 9.38
C LYS A 431 -28.37 2.81 10.74
N LEU A 432 -27.75 3.96 11.05
CA LEU A 432 -27.33 4.27 12.42
C LEU A 432 -28.56 4.73 13.24
N SER A 433 -29.35 3.79 13.76
CA SER A 433 -30.44 4.11 14.70
C SER A 433 -29.94 4.16 16.15
N SER A 434 -30.07 5.34 16.77
CA SER A 434 -30.26 5.65 18.21
C SER A 434 -29.37 5.01 19.29
N THR A 435 -28.22 4.40 18.98
CA THR A 435 -27.26 3.93 20.01
C THR A 435 -25.81 4.23 19.62
N THR A 436 -25.46 5.51 19.49
CA THR A 436 -24.07 5.95 19.59
C THR A 436 -23.92 6.89 20.80
N PRO A 437 -22.93 6.66 21.68
CA PRO A 437 -22.56 7.61 22.72
C PRO A 437 -21.99 8.87 22.06
N ASP A 438 -22.35 10.03 22.62
CA ASP A 438 -21.79 11.37 22.48
C ASP A 438 -21.18 11.81 21.14
N SER A 439 -21.59 13.01 20.73
CA SER A 439 -21.09 13.82 19.61
C SER A 439 -19.59 14.21 19.70
N ASN A 440 -18.80 13.51 20.52
CA ASN A 440 -17.36 13.67 20.68
C ASN A 440 -16.56 12.44 20.20
N ILE A 441 -17.18 11.48 19.49
CA ILE A 441 -16.52 10.30 18.91
C ILE A 441 -16.27 10.45 17.39
N ILE A 442 -16.55 11.61 16.81
CA ILE A 442 -16.08 11.93 15.45
C ILE A 442 -15.23 13.17 15.50
#